data_AF-A0A7X5QU85-F1
#
_entry.id   AF-A0A7X5QU85-F1
#
_cell.length_a   1.000
_cell.length_b   1.000
_cell.length_c   1.000
_cell.angle_alpha   90.00
_cell.angle_beta   90.00
_cell.angle_gamma   90.00
#
_symmetry.space_group_name_H-M   'P 1'
#
loop_
_entity.id
_entity.type
_entity.pdbx_description
1 polymer ?
#
loop_
_entity_poly.entity_id
_entity_poly.type
_entity_poly.pdbx_seq_one_letter_code
_entity_poly.pdbx_strand_id
1 'polypeptide(L)'
;MKRIDLESAKKMATEAAKTSSSWAYQHNYASGMRTISVREPTSHTLNLTSLHSWDFAKIAGCSGAVALSRLRKLAAAGFLTEERRYSTACCFRLSDDAATQIGREIIAELQAEGVPFEDDWRAGAASQKVPA
;
A
#
# COMPACT_ATOMS: atom_id res chain seq x y z
N MET A 1 0.11 -28.78 -6.91
CA MET A 1 -0.03 -27.32 -6.65
C MET A 1 -1.46 -27.07 -6.15
N LYS A 2 -1.67 -26.61 -4.91
CA LYS A 2 -3.02 -26.31 -4.38
C LYS A 2 -3.68 -25.21 -5.24
N ARG A 3 -4.93 -25.42 -5.68
CA ARG A 3 -5.76 -24.35 -6.25
C ARG A 3 -6.07 -23.37 -5.12
N ILE A 4 -5.62 -22.13 -5.27
CA ILE A 4 -6.07 -21.02 -4.41
C ILE A 4 -7.43 -20.60 -4.95
N ASP A 5 -8.44 -20.56 -4.08
CA ASP A 5 -9.78 -20.06 -4.42
C ASP A 5 -9.76 -18.52 -4.61
N LEU A 6 -10.84 -17.98 -5.16
CA LEU A 6 -10.93 -16.55 -5.50
C LEU A 6 -10.82 -15.66 -4.26
N GLU A 7 -11.38 -16.05 -3.13
CA GLU A 7 -11.37 -15.27 -1.89
C GLU A 7 -9.97 -15.23 -1.26
N SER A 8 -9.28 -16.37 -1.25
CA SER A 8 -7.87 -16.43 -0.86
C SER A 8 -7.00 -15.55 -1.77
N ALA A 9 -7.27 -15.53 -3.08
CA ALA A 9 -6.56 -14.67 -4.02
C ALA A 9 -6.85 -13.18 -3.79
N LYS A 10 -8.10 -12.79 -3.46
CA LYS A 10 -8.45 -11.41 -3.08
C LYS A 10 -7.67 -10.96 -1.86
N LYS A 11 -7.66 -11.77 -0.79
CA LYS A 11 -6.91 -11.47 0.44
C LYS A 11 -5.43 -11.26 0.17
N MET A 12 -4.81 -12.13 -0.61
CA MET A 12 -3.39 -12.00 -0.98
C MET A 12 -3.12 -10.75 -1.84
N ALA A 13 -4.05 -10.36 -2.71
CA ALA A 13 -3.92 -9.14 -3.51
C ALA A 13 -4.06 -7.88 -2.64
N THR A 14 -5.00 -7.86 -1.69
CA THR A 14 -5.14 -6.80 -0.70
C THR A 14 -3.87 -6.66 0.15
N GLU A 15 -3.34 -7.76 0.66
CA GLU A 15 -2.09 -7.78 1.46
C GLU A 15 -0.90 -7.24 0.66
N ALA A 16 -0.79 -7.65 -0.61
CA ALA A 16 0.27 -7.20 -1.51
C ALA A 16 0.16 -5.71 -1.80
N ALA A 17 -1.07 -5.22 -2.04
CA ALA A 17 -1.33 -3.80 -2.24
C ALA A 17 -0.99 -2.99 -0.99
N LYS A 18 -1.39 -3.46 0.20
CA LYS A 18 -1.10 -2.82 1.49
C LYS A 18 0.40 -2.70 1.74
N THR A 19 1.13 -3.80 1.57
CA THR A 19 2.60 -3.84 1.71
C THR A 19 3.26 -2.84 0.76
N SER A 20 2.88 -2.88 -0.52
CA SER A 20 3.44 -2.01 -1.57
C SER A 20 3.05 -0.54 -1.39
N SER A 21 1.96 -0.25 -0.70
CA SER A 21 1.46 1.12 -0.49
C SER A 21 1.97 1.77 0.80
N SER A 22 2.44 0.97 1.76
CA SER A 22 2.82 1.44 3.10
C SER A 22 3.81 2.61 3.09
N TRP A 23 4.76 2.62 2.15
CA TRP A 23 5.75 3.69 2.01
C TRP A 23 5.13 5.03 1.62
N ALA A 24 4.00 5.04 0.90
CA ALA A 24 3.36 6.27 0.44
C ALA A 24 2.69 7.06 1.58
N TYR A 25 2.47 6.41 2.73
CA TYR A 25 1.89 7.02 3.93
C TYR A 25 2.93 7.43 4.97
N GLN A 26 4.22 7.21 4.68
CA GLN A 26 5.31 7.42 5.63
C GLN A 26 6.36 8.37 5.05
N HIS A 27 6.88 9.26 5.90
CA HIS A 27 8.11 10.00 5.65
C HIS A 27 9.23 9.51 6.55
N ASN A 28 10.43 9.36 5.97
CA ASN A 28 11.66 9.04 6.67
C ASN A 28 12.66 10.18 6.45
N TYR A 29 13.06 10.83 7.53
CA TYR A 29 14.04 11.92 7.51
C TYR A 29 15.45 11.38 7.74
N ALA A 30 16.47 12.13 7.27
CA ALA A 30 17.88 11.76 7.40
C ALA A 30 18.35 11.53 8.86
N SER A 31 17.63 12.07 9.84
CA SER A 31 17.88 11.88 11.27
C SER A 31 17.21 10.61 11.86
N GLY A 32 16.72 9.70 11.02
CA GLY A 32 16.01 8.50 11.45
C GLY A 32 14.59 8.75 11.98
N MET A 33 14.07 9.97 11.80
CA MET A 33 12.70 10.29 12.22
C MET A 33 11.70 9.75 11.20
N ARG A 34 10.73 8.98 11.69
CA ARG A 34 9.61 8.43 10.91
C ARG A 34 8.33 9.15 11.32
N THR A 35 7.56 9.61 10.35
CA THR A 35 6.28 10.31 10.57
C THR A 35 5.21 9.82 9.59
N ILE A 36 3.95 9.98 9.95
CA ILE A 36 2.81 9.73 9.06
C ILE A 36 2.57 10.99 8.21
N SER A 37 2.59 10.83 6.89
CA SER A 37 2.50 11.94 5.92
C SER A 37 1.13 12.60 5.86
N VAL A 38 0.06 11.83 6.06
CA VAL A 38 -1.33 12.28 5.89
C VAL A 38 -2.24 11.67 6.94
N ARG A 39 -3.25 12.43 7.39
CA ARG A 39 -4.27 11.96 8.34
C ARG A 39 -5.35 11.10 7.68
N GLU A 40 -5.60 11.32 6.40
CA GLU A 40 -6.53 10.56 5.57
C GLU A 40 -5.90 10.28 4.19
N PRO A 41 -6.26 9.17 3.53
CA PRO A 41 -5.83 8.92 2.16
C PRO A 41 -6.23 10.07 1.22
N THR A 42 -5.27 10.54 0.44
CA THR A 42 -5.46 11.59 -0.57
C THR A 42 -5.45 10.98 -1.97
N SER A 43 -5.97 11.70 -2.96
CA SER A 43 -5.86 11.27 -4.36
C SER A 43 -4.41 10.99 -4.78
N HIS A 44 -3.44 11.73 -4.23
CA HIS A 44 -2.02 11.48 -4.49
C HIS A 44 -1.57 10.13 -3.91
N THR A 45 -1.82 9.86 -2.63
CA THR A 45 -1.41 8.60 -2.00
C THR A 45 -2.11 7.40 -2.65
N LEU A 46 -3.39 7.56 -3.04
CA LEU A 46 -4.15 6.54 -3.77
C LEU A 46 -3.60 6.27 -5.18
N ASN A 47 -3.06 7.27 -5.87
CA ASN A 47 -2.42 7.05 -7.17
C ASN A 47 -1.08 6.30 -7.05
N LEU A 48 -0.45 6.33 -5.87
CA LEU A 48 0.79 5.61 -5.58
C LEU A 48 0.53 4.17 -5.11
N THR A 49 -0.72 3.77 -4.88
CA THR A 49 -1.11 2.42 -4.41
C THR A 49 -1.33 1.44 -5.58
N SER A 50 -0.26 1.16 -6.32
CA SER A 50 -0.28 0.13 -7.38
C SER A 50 0.20 -1.22 -6.88
N LEU A 51 -0.51 -2.29 -7.28
CA LEU A 51 -0.12 -3.69 -7.05
C LEU A 51 0.65 -4.23 -8.25
N HIS A 52 1.88 -4.66 -8.05
CA HIS A 52 2.65 -5.34 -9.09
C HIS A 52 2.50 -6.86 -9.01
N SER A 53 2.59 -7.53 -10.16
CA SER A 53 2.50 -9.00 -10.20
C SER A 53 3.59 -9.72 -9.41
N TRP A 54 4.78 -9.11 -9.23
CA TRP A 54 5.84 -9.69 -8.40
C TRP A 54 5.55 -9.59 -6.90
N ASP A 55 4.85 -8.54 -6.44
CA ASP A 55 4.49 -8.35 -5.03
C ASP A 55 3.49 -9.45 -4.64
N PHE A 56 2.49 -9.67 -5.48
CA PHE A 56 1.57 -10.79 -5.33
C PHE A 56 2.28 -12.15 -5.39
N ALA A 57 3.21 -12.34 -6.33
CA ALA A 57 3.94 -13.59 -6.48
C ALA A 57 4.70 -13.98 -5.20
N LYS A 58 5.33 -12.99 -4.56
CA LYS A 58 6.04 -13.14 -3.28
C LYS A 58 5.10 -13.58 -2.16
N ILE A 59 3.95 -12.91 -2.00
CA ILE A 59 2.97 -13.25 -0.95
C ILE A 59 2.29 -14.60 -1.21
N ALA A 60 1.92 -14.87 -2.46
CA ALA A 60 1.22 -16.09 -2.84
C ALA A 60 2.17 -17.31 -3.03
N GLY A 61 3.48 -17.13 -2.84
CA GLY A 61 4.49 -18.18 -2.98
C GLY A 61 4.45 -18.87 -4.35
N CYS A 62 4.34 -18.09 -5.43
CA CYS A 62 4.17 -18.64 -6.79
C CYS A 62 5.04 -17.93 -7.83
N SER A 63 5.13 -18.48 -9.04
CA SER A 63 5.87 -17.83 -10.13
C SER A 63 5.13 -16.58 -10.64
N GLY A 64 5.88 -15.63 -11.23
CA GLY A 64 5.30 -14.41 -11.80
C GLY A 64 4.22 -14.67 -12.85
N ALA A 65 4.36 -15.72 -13.67
CA ALA A 65 3.34 -16.12 -14.65
C ALA A 65 2.04 -16.60 -13.98
N VAL A 66 2.14 -17.36 -12.89
CA VAL A 66 0.97 -17.82 -12.12
C VAL A 66 0.31 -16.65 -11.41
N ALA A 67 1.10 -15.74 -10.83
CA ALA A 67 0.61 -14.51 -10.21
C ALA A 67 -0.15 -13.65 -11.22
N LEU A 68 0.42 -13.41 -12.40
CA LEU A 68 -0.21 -12.64 -13.47
C LEU A 68 -1.54 -13.26 -13.92
N SER A 69 -1.58 -14.59 -14.10
CA SER A 69 -2.82 -15.30 -14.44
C SER A 69 -3.91 -15.13 -13.37
N ARG A 70 -3.53 -15.18 -12.09
CA ARG A 70 -4.46 -15.01 -10.96
C ARG A 70 -4.96 -13.56 -10.85
N LEU A 71 -4.07 -12.58 -10.99
CA LEU A 71 -4.43 -11.16 -10.97
C LEU A 71 -5.36 -10.79 -12.12
N ARG A 72 -5.15 -11.34 -13.33
CA ARG A 72 -6.07 -11.18 -14.44
C ARG A 72 -7.45 -11.78 -14.19
N LYS A 73 -7.54 -12.91 -13.47
CA LYS A 73 -8.83 -13.47 -13.05
C LYS A 73 -9.55 -12.57 -12.05
N LEU A 74 -8.81 -11.96 -11.11
CA LEU A 74 -9.36 -10.98 -10.18
C LEU A 74 -9.83 -9.72 -10.92
N ALA A 75 -9.07 -9.27 -11.93
CA ALA A 75 -9.46 -8.14 -12.76
C ALA A 75 -10.72 -8.44 -13.59
N ALA A 76 -10.79 -9.62 -14.21
CA ALA A 76 -11.99 -10.07 -14.92
C ALA A 76 -13.21 -10.22 -14.01
N ALA A 77 -13.00 -10.49 -12.72
CA ALA A 77 -14.05 -10.53 -11.70
C ALA A 77 -14.41 -9.14 -11.14
N GLY A 78 -13.83 -8.05 -11.65
CA GLY A 78 -14.10 -6.68 -11.22
C GLY A 78 -13.47 -6.28 -9.88
N PHE A 79 -12.60 -7.13 -9.31
CA PHE A 79 -11.93 -6.82 -8.05
C PHE A 79 -10.71 -5.90 -8.22
N LEU A 80 -10.08 -5.96 -9.39
CA LEU A 80 -8.92 -5.14 -9.75
C LEU A 80 -9.14 -4.50 -11.13
N THR A 81 -8.41 -3.42 -11.40
CA THR A 81 -8.24 -2.87 -12.75
C THR A 81 -6.80 -3.08 -13.20
N GLU A 82 -6.57 -3.60 -14.41
CA GLU A 82 -5.24 -3.67 -15.03
C GLU A 82 -4.95 -2.29 -15.66
N GLU A 83 -3.93 -1.56 -15.18
CA GLU A 83 -3.69 -0.17 -15.60
C GLU A 83 -2.66 -0.02 -16.71
N ARG A 84 -1.46 -0.62 -16.55
CA ARG A 84 -0.37 -0.53 -17.53
C ARG A 84 0.54 -1.74 -17.48
N ARG A 85 1.17 -2.01 -18.63
CA ARG A 85 2.32 -2.90 -18.76
C ARG A 85 3.58 -2.05 -18.86
N TYR A 86 4.42 -2.08 -17.83
CA TYR A 86 5.78 -1.56 -17.92
C TYR A 86 6.71 -2.75 -18.16
N SER A 87 7.18 -2.92 -19.40
CA SER A 87 8.02 -4.08 -19.78
C SER A 87 7.34 -5.42 -19.42
N THR A 88 8.00 -6.29 -18.68
CA THR A 88 7.49 -7.59 -18.20
C THR A 88 6.57 -7.50 -16.98
N ALA A 89 6.36 -6.29 -16.43
CA ALA A 89 5.54 -6.05 -15.25
C ALA A 89 4.16 -5.52 -15.62
N CYS A 90 3.11 -6.13 -15.07
CA CYS A 90 1.75 -5.59 -15.13
C CYS A 90 1.40 -4.97 -13.78
N CYS A 91 0.87 -3.75 -13.81
CA CYS A 91 0.35 -3.04 -12.65
C CYS A 91 -1.16 -3.21 -12.58
N PHE A 92 -1.66 -3.46 -11.38
CA PHE A 92 -3.07 -3.59 -11.05
C PHE A 92 -3.43 -2.57 -9.97
N ARG A 93 -4.65 -2.06 -10.00
CA ARG A 93 -5.18 -1.17 -8.98
C ARG A 93 -6.43 -1.78 -8.36
N LEU A 94 -6.57 -1.60 -7.05
CA LEU A 94 -7.84 -1.88 -6.35
C LEU A 94 -8.89 -0.84 -6.74
N SER A 95 -10.15 -1.09 -6.40
CA SER A 95 -11.15 -0.01 -6.45
C SER A 95 -10.78 1.12 -5.49
N ASP A 96 -11.23 2.34 -5.79
CA ASP A 96 -10.95 3.52 -4.98
C ASP A 96 -11.40 3.33 -3.53
N ASP A 97 -12.55 2.70 -3.31
CA ASP A 97 -13.07 2.38 -1.97
C ASP A 97 -12.15 1.42 -1.22
N ALA A 98 -11.68 0.35 -1.87
CA ALA A 98 -10.79 -0.62 -1.25
C ALA A 98 -9.40 -0.03 -1.00
N ALA A 99 -8.88 0.78 -1.92
CA ALA A 99 -7.61 1.49 -1.76
C ALA A 99 -7.68 2.52 -0.61
N THR A 100 -8.81 3.22 -0.47
CA THR A 100 -9.07 4.15 0.63
C THR A 100 -9.13 3.42 1.97
N GLN A 101 -9.84 2.31 2.03
CA GLN A 101 -9.92 1.49 3.23
C GLN A 101 -8.54 0.99 3.67
N ILE A 102 -7.73 0.47 2.75
CA ILE A 102 -6.36 0.05 3.04
C ILE A 102 -5.51 1.23 3.52
N GLY A 103 -5.65 2.40 2.90
CA GLY A 103 -4.91 3.60 3.32
C GLY A 103 -5.20 3.98 4.78
N ARG A 104 -6.48 3.93 5.19
CA ARG A 104 -6.87 4.15 6.58
C ARG A 104 -6.32 3.10 7.53
N GLU A 105 -6.32 1.83 7.12
CA GLU A 105 -5.72 0.75 7.91
C GLU A 105 -4.22 0.95 8.10
N ILE A 106 -3.49 1.35 7.04
CA ILE A 106 -2.06 1.66 7.13
C ILE A 106 -1.83 2.80 8.12
N ILE A 107 -2.60 3.90 8.02
CA ILE A 107 -2.48 5.03 8.95
C ILE A 107 -2.73 4.57 10.39
N ALA A 108 -3.79 3.79 10.63
CA ALA A 108 -4.12 3.28 11.95
C ALA A 108 -3.03 2.36 12.53
N GLU A 109 -2.44 1.49 11.71
CA GLU A 109 -1.29 0.66 12.10
C GLU A 109 -0.07 1.50 12.49
N LEU A 110 0.23 2.54 11.71
CA LEU A 110 1.34 3.44 12.01
C LEU A 110 1.12 4.21 13.31
N GLN A 111 -0.10 4.65 13.57
CA GLN A 111 -0.44 5.28 14.85
C GLN A 111 -0.29 4.28 16.01
N ALA A 112 -0.70 3.02 15.83
CA ALA A 112 -0.55 1.97 16.83
C ALA A 112 0.93 1.63 17.12
N GLU A 113 1.81 1.79 16.13
CA GLU A 113 3.27 1.71 16.29
C GLU A 113 3.88 2.93 17.02
N GLY A 114 3.07 3.95 17.34
CA GLY A 114 3.52 5.19 17.97
C GLY A 114 4.17 6.17 17.01
N VAL A 115 3.99 6.00 15.70
CA VAL A 115 4.48 6.94 14.69
C VAL A 115 3.62 8.21 14.75
N PRO A 116 4.20 9.39 15.01
CA PRO A 116 3.44 10.63 15.06
C PRO A 116 3.07 11.11 13.66
N PHE A 117 2.00 11.90 13.55
CA PHE A 117 1.77 12.67 12.33
C PHE A 117 2.86 13.74 12.16
N GLU A 118 3.18 14.04 10.91
CA GLU A 118 4.22 15.01 10.56
C GLU A 118 3.94 16.41 11.13
N ASP A 119 2.69 16.86 11.10
CA ASP A 119 2.27 18.15 11.65
C ASP A 119 2.43 18.21 13.17
N ASP A 120 2.03 17.17 13.89
CA ASP A 120 2.21 17.04 15.35
C ASP A 120 3.70 17.04 15.72
N TRP A 121 4.52 16.31 14.96
CA TRP A 121 5.97 16.30 15.15
C TRP A 121 6.61 17.67 14.91
N ARG A 122 6.24 18.36 13.82
CA ARG A 122 6.77 19.70 13.49
C ARG A 122 6.39 20.73 14.56
N ALA A 123 5.17 20.67 15.09
CA ALA A 123 4.72 21.56 16.18
C ALA A 123 5.51 21.33 17.47
N GLY A 124 5.76 20.06 17.84
CA GLY A 124 6.60 19.70 18.97
C GLY A 124 8.07 20.12 18.81
N ALA A 125 8.65 19.91 17.63
CA ALA A 125 10.03 20.29 17.32
C ALA A 125 10.25 21.82 17.32
N ALA A 126 9.26 22.59 16.87
CA ALA A 126 9.30 24.06 16.92
C ALA A 126 9.28 24.57 18.37
N SER A 127 8.49 23.93 19.24
CA SER A 127 8.36 24.30 20.65
C SER A 127 9.65 24.07 21.46
N GLN A 128 10.50 23.13 21.06
CA GLN A 128 11.79 22.84 21.72
C GLN A 128 12.93 23.80 21.31
N LYS A 129 12.75 24.59 20.25
CA LYS A 129 13.79 25.49 19.71
C LYS A 129 13.78 26.91 20.29
N VAL A 130 12.99 27.17 21.34
CA VAL A 130 13.00 28.48 22.03
C VAL A 130 13.83 28.38 23.32
N PRO A 131 15.13 28.70 23.31
CA PRO A 131 15.83 29.06 24.52
C PRO A 131 15.41 30.48 24.95
N ALA A 132 15.15 30.64 26.25
CA ALA A 132 15.06 31.95 26.90
C ALA A 132 16.43 32.64 26.95
#